data_AF-A0A090X6C0-F1
#
_entry.id   AF-A0A090X6C0-F1
#
_cell.length_a   1.000
_cell.length_b   1.000
_cell.length_c   1.000
_cell.angle_alpha   90.00
_cell.angle_beta   90.00
_cell.angle_gamma   90.00
#
_symmetry.space_group_name_H-M   'P 1'
#
loop_
_entity.id
_entity.type
_entity.pdbx_description
1 polymer ?
#
loop_
_entity_poly.entity_id
_entity_poly.type
_entity_poly.pdbx_seq_one_letter_code
_entity_poly.pdbx_strand_id
1 'polypeptide(L)'
;MKEHRSNITIEALAESVEASELLSNSQKALARQKLSFAREYVDDSFMMRDVLKPGRLIVVDLRDEFIVKDEALGLFVIMLNIFSAVKNVNGLHFNKFIVFDEAHKYMDNKDLTGNIVTAIREMRHKGGVSIMIASQDPPSLPNEIIELSSVVLLHKFNSPQWLKHIQKSITQLSTLTPADMSALAPGEGFLWATKLLRKVSLPNQ
;
A
#
# COMPACT_ATOMS: atom_id res chain seq x y z
N MET A 1 26.28 -15.23 -3.87
CA MET A 1 25.07 -14.41 -3.63
C MET A 1 24.88 -13.25 -4.63
N LYS A 2 25.89 -12.45 -5.01
CA LYS A 2 25.70 -11.39 -6.05
C LYS A 2 25.38 -11.96 -7.44
N GLU A 3 25.83 -13.18 -7.76
CA GLU A 3 25.57 -13.83 -9.06
C GLU A 3 24.11 -14.25 -9.30
N HIS A 4 23.33 -14.52 -8.25
CA HIS A 4 21.93 -14.96 -8.38
C HIS A 4 20.92 -13.82 -8.24
N ARG A 5 21.32 -12.55 -8.36
CA ARG A 5 20.41 -11.40 -8.19
C ARG A 5 19.18 -11.43 -9.10
N SER A 6 19.27 -12.11 -10.25
CA SER A 6 18.19 -12.26 -11.22
C SER A 6 17.41 -13.58 -11.11
N ASN A 7 17.85 -14.54 -10.29
CA ASN A 7 17.21 -15.85 -10.13
C ASN A 7 17.43 -16.39 -8.70
N ILE A 8 16.72 -15.82 -7.73
CA ILE A 8 16.76 -16.22 -6.32
C ILE A 8 15.65 -17.27 -6.12
N THR A 9 15.99 -18.54 -6.28
CA THR A 9 15.15 -19.68 -5.89
C THR A 9 15.73 -20.39 -4.67
N ILE A 10 14.93 -21.15 -3.94
CA ILE A 10 15.39 -21.95 -2.81
C ILE A 10 16.49 -22.93 -3.24
N GLU A 11 16.34 -23.56 -4.41
CA GLU A 11 17.34 -24.47 -4.97
C GLU A 11 18.66 -23.74 -5.28
N ALA A 12 18.61 -22.59 -5.95
CA ALA A 12 19.80 -21.81 -6.29
C ALA A 12 20.53 -21.30 -5.03
N LEU A 13 19.76 -20.93 -3.98
CA LEU A 13 20.32 -20.56 -2.68
C LEU A 13 20.98 -21.76 -1.99
N ALA A 14 20.35 -22.93 -2.04
CA ALA A 14 20.94 -24.16 -1.47
C ALA A 14 22.24 -24.54 -2.18
N GLU A 15 22.25 -24.54 -3.52
CA GLU A 15 23.46 -24.78 -4.33
C GLU A 15 24.56 -23.76 -4.02
N SER A 16 24.21 -22.48 -3.88
CA SER A 16 25.15 -21.42 -3.50
C SER A 16 25.78 -21.63 -2.12
N VAL A 17 25.00 -22.13 -1.14
CA VAL A 17 25.50 -22.46 0.20
C VAL A 17 26.50 -23.61 0.11
N GLU A 18 26.21 -24.63 -0.70
CA GLU A 18 27.10 -25.78 -0.90
C GLU A 18 28.41 -25.39 -1.59
N ALA A 19 28.31 -24.61 -2.67
CA ALA A 19 29.45 -24.20 -3.47
C ALA A 19 30.34 -23.16 -2.77
N SER A 20 29.86 -22.49 -1.72
CA SER A 20 30.62 -21.44 -1.05
C SER A 20 31.82 -22.01 -0.28
N GLU A 21 33.02 -21.65 -0.70
CA GLU A 21 34.28 -21.95 0.00
C GLU A 21 34.48 -21.10 1.26
N LEU A 22 33.76 -19.98 1.36
CA LEU A 22 33.84 -19.04 2.49
C LEU A 22 33.08 -19.51 3.73
N LEU A 23 32.27 -20.57 3.62
CA LEU A 23 31.43 -21.08 4.71
C LEU A 23 32.04 -22.34 5.31
N SER A 24 32.16 -22.38 6.63
CA SER A 24 32.54 -23.60 7.35
C SER A 24 31.43 -24.67 7.25
N ASN A 25 31.79 -25.93 7.53
CA ASN A 25 30.81 -27.03 7.54
C ASN A 25 29.66 -26.80 8.53
N SER A 26 29.93 -26.19 9.69
CA SER A 26 28.89 -25.85 10.66
C SER A 26 27.97 -24.72 10.16
N GLN A 27 28.52 -23.73 9.46
CA GLN A 27 27.73 -22.66 8.84
C GLN A 27 26.85 -23.19 7.71
N LYS A 28 27.38 -24.10 6.86
CA LYS A 28 26.60 -24.78 5.82
C LYS A 28 25.46 -25.59 6.43
N ALA A 29 25.72 -26.35 7.50
CA ALA A 29 24.69 -27.11 8.20
C ALA A 29 23.56 -26.21 8.75
N LEU A 30 23.90 -25.08 9.38
CA LEU A 30 22.92 -24.11 9.87
C LEU A 30 22.12 -23.48 8.71
N ALA A 31 22.77 -23.14 7.61
CA ALA A 31 22.11 -22.57 6.44
C ALA A 31 21.13 -23.56 5.79
N ARG A 32 21.48 -24.86 5.68
CA ARG A 32 20.56 -25.91 5.21
C ARG A 32 19.32 -26.01 6.06
N GLN A 33 19.47 -26.00 7.39
CA GLN A 33 18.33 -26.06 8.30
C GLN A 33 17.42 -24.85 8.14
N LYS A 34 17.98 -23.65 7.97
CA LYS A 34 17.18 -22.44 7.70
C LYS A 34 16.45 -22.52 6.36
N LEU A 35 17.13 -22.99 5.30
CA LEU A 35 16.52 -23.15 3.98
C LEU A 35 15.44 -24.24 3.97
N SER A 36 15.60 -25.33 4.74
CA SER A 36 14.57 -26.37 4.83
C SER A 36 13.28 -25.84 5.47
N PHE A 37 13.39 -25.04 6.52
CA PHE A 37 12.23 -24.36 7.09
C PHE A 37 11.61 -23.36 6.11
N ALA A 38 12.42 -22.55 5.43
CA ALA A 38 11.91 -21.57 4.48
C ALA A 38 11.19 -22.22 3.29
N ARG A 39 11.66 -23.38 2.82
CA ARG A 39 11.07 -24.12 1.69
C ARG A 39 9.60 -24.48 1.91
N GLU A 40 9.16 -24.65 3.15
CA GLU A 40 7.75 -24.94 3.45
C GLU A 40 6.82 -23.74 3.17
N TYR A 41 7.37 -22.53 3.10
CA TYR A 41 6.62 -21.27 2.95
C TYR A 41 6.92 -20.53 1.64
N VAL A 42 7.81 -21.06 0.79
CA VAL A 42 8.23 -20.42 -0.46
C VAL A 42 7.84 -21.27 -1.65
N ASP A 43 7.05 -20.68 -2.54
CA ASP A 43 6.71 -21.27 -3.84
C ASP A 43 7.44 -20.52 -4.96
N ASP A 44 8.52 -21.10 -5.46
CA ASP A 44 9.32 -20.54 -6.56
C ASP A 44 8.62 -20.63 -7.92
N SER A 45 7.52 -21.39 -8.04
CA SER A 45 6.75 -21.52 -9.28
C SER A 45 5.75 -20.39 -9.49
N PHE A 46 5.49 -19.60 -8.45
CA PHE A 46 4.49 -18.55 -8.45
C PHE A 46 5.10 -17.18 -8.19
N MET A 47 4.86 -16.24 -9.09
CA MET A 47 5.19 -14.83 -8.83
C MET A 47 3.92 -14.01 -8.67
N MET A 48 3.84 -13.26 -7.58
CA MET A 48 2.70 -12.40 -7.25
C MET A 48 2.36 -11.40 -8.37
N ARG A 49 3.36 -10.95 -9.15
CA ARG A 49 3.18 -10.08 -10.32
C ARG A 49 2.31 -10.71 -11.43
N ASP A 50 2.30 -12.04 -11.56
CA ASP A 50 1.59 -12.76 -12.62
C ASP A 50 0.08 -12.87 -12.35
N VAL A 51 -0.34 -12.58 -11.11
CA VAL A 51 -1.75 -12.48 -10.73
C VAL A 51 -2.42 -11.26 -11.38
N LEU A 52 -1.65 -10.19 -11.62
CA LEU A 52 -2.17 -8.94 -12.17
C LEU A 52 -2.56 -9.08 -13.63
N LYS A 53 -3.84 -8.86 -13.91
CA LYS A 53 -4.43 -8.83 -15.25
C LYS A 53 -5.53 -7.77 -15.30
N PRO A 54 -5.76 -7.11 -16.45
CA PRO A 54 -6.88 -6.20 -16.61
C PRO A 54 -8.22 -6.88 -16.29
N GLY A 55 -9.15 -6.14 -15.67
CA GLY A 55 -10.49 -6.64 -15.34
C GLY A 55 -10.56 -7.57 -14.12
N ARG A 56 -9.49 -7.67 -13.32
CA ARG A 56 -9.45 -8.50 -12.11
C ARG A 56 -9.54 -7.65 -10.85
N LEU A 57 -10.37 -8.09 -9.91
CA LEU A 57 -10.33 -7.66 -8.52
C LEU A 57 -9.41 -8.62 -7.75
N ILE A 58 -8.37 -8.08 -7.12
CA ILE A 58 -7.49 -8.83 -6.23
C ILE A 58 -7.77 -8.34 -4.83
N VAL A 59 -8.16 -9.25 -3.95
CA VAL A 59 -8.35 -8.97 -2.52
C VAL A 59 -7.19 -9.62 -1.79
N VAL A 60 -6.49 -8.83 -0.99
CA VAL A 60 -5.43 -9.31 -0.11
C VAL A 60 -5.92 -9.13 1.32
N ASP A 61 -6.08 -10.25 2.03
CA ASP A 61 -6.41 -10.22 3.45
C ASP A 61 -5.11 -10.29 4.27
N LEU A 62 -4.84 -9.22 5.02
CA LEU A 62 -3.70 -9.12 5.94
C LEU A 62 -4.13 -9.27 7.40
N ARG A 63 -5.38 -9.68 7.65
CA ARG A 63 -5.87 -9.92 9.00
C ARG A 63 -5.47 -11.33 9.40
N ASP A 64 -4.46 -11.41 10.24
CA ASP A 64 -4.00 -12.66 10.84
C ASP A 64 -3.59 -12.36 12.29
N GLU A 65 -3.96 -13.26 13.22
CA GLU A 65 -3.64 -13.12 14.65
C GLU A 65 -2.13 -13.20 14.92
N PHE A 66 -1.37 -13.81 14.00
CA PHE A 66 0.08 -13.98 14.09
C PHE A 66 0.86 -12.88 13.39
N ILE A 67 0.22 -12.01 12.59
CA ILE A 67 0.89 -10.92 11.89
C ILE A 67 0.80 -9.64 12.71
N VAL A 68 1.96 -9.09 13.06
CA VAL A 68 2.02 -7.79 13.76
C VAL A 68 1.70 -6.67 12.75
N LYS A 69 1.10 -5.56 13.22
CA LYS A 69 0.76 -4.39 12.40
C LYS A 69 1.91 -3.92 11.50
N ASP A 70 3.13 -3.88 12.05
CA ASP A 70 4.33 -3.45 11.33
C ASP A 70 4.72 -4.43 10.21
N GLU A 71 4.53 -5.73 10.43
CA GLU A 71 4.79 -6.76 9.42
C GLU A 71 3.75 -6.70 8.29
N ALA A 72 2.46 -6.54 8.64
CA ALA A 72 1.40 -6.32 7.66
C ALA A 72 1.68 -5.09 6.80
N LEU A 73 2.14 -4.00 7.42
CA LEU A 73 2.49 -2.78 6.69
C LEU A 73 3.72 -2.98 5.78
N GLY A 74 4.73 -3.71 6.24
CA GLY A 74 5.89 -4.09 5.43
C GLY A 74 5.48 -4.92 4.21
N LEU A 75 4.63 -5.93 4.41
CA LEU A 75 4.06 -6.75 3.33
C LEU A 75 3.27 -5.88 2.35
N PHE A 76 2.42 -4.98 2.85
CA PHE A 76 1.68 -4.05 2.01
C PHE A 76 2.61 -3.20 1.14
N VAL A 77 3.68 -2.62 1.69
CA VAL A 77 4.66 -1.83 0.92
C VAL A 77 5.33 -2.68 -0.15
N ILE A 78 5.70 -3.92 0.15
CA ILE A 78 6.29 -4.85 -0.83
C ILE A 78 5.29 -5.12 -1.97
N MET A 79 4.04 -5.45 -1.65
CA MET A 79 3.00 -5.70 -2.65
C MET A 79 2.72 -4.47 -3.50
N LEU A 80 2.63 -3.31 -2.87
CA LEU A 80 2.45 -2.01 -3.53
C LEU A 80 3.59 -1.74 -4.55
N ASN A 81 4.84 -2.03 -4.18
CA ASN A 81 5.99 -1.92 -5.08
C ASN A 81 5.95 -2.94 -6.23
N ILE A 82 5.63 -4.21 -5.94
CA ILE A 82 5.49 -5.25 -6.97
C ILE A 82 4.40 -4.84 -7.97
N PHE A 83 3.22 -4.47 -7.48
CA PHE A 83 2.08 -4.18 -8.33
C PHE A 83 2.27 -2.91 -9.16
N SER A 84 2.89 -1.88 -8.60
CA SER A 84 3.19 -0.65 -9.34
C SER A 84 4.25 -0.84 -10.43
N ALA A 85 5.16 -1.82 -10.28
CA ALA A 85 6.17 -2.13 -11.29
C ALA A 85 5.57 -2.82 -12.54
N VAL A 86 4.46 -3.55 -12.41
CA VAL A 86 3.81 -4.24 -13.53
C VAL A 86 3.02 -3.24 -14.37
N LYS A 87 3.58 -2.80 -15.50
CA LYS A 87 2.93 -1.81 -16.38
C LYS A 87 2.11 -2.43 -17.50
N ASN A 88 2.56 -3.55 -18.04
CA ASN A 88 1.99 -4.19 -19.22
C ASN A 88 1.81 -5.68 -18.98
N VAL A 89 0.69 -6.24 -19.47
CA VAL A 89 0.44 -7.68 -19.52
C VAL A 89 0.04 -8.00 -20.96
N ASN A 90 0.70 -8.98 -21.59
CA ASN A 90 0.48 -9.35 -23.00
C ASN A 90 0.59 -8.15 -23.97
N GLY A 91 1.53 -7.23 -23.70
CA GLY A 91 1.73 -6.02 -24.52
C GLY A 91 0.70 -4.91 -24.31
N LEU A 92 -0.32 -5.12 -23.46
CA LEU A 92 -1.34 -4.12 -23.17
C LEU A 92 -1.02 -3.40 -21.86
N HIS A 93 -0.95 -2.07 -21.93
CA HIS A 93 -0.84 -1.22 -20.75
C HIS A 93 -2.17 -1.18 -20.00
N PHE A 94 -2.12 -1.22 -18.67
CA PHE A 94 -3.31 -1.09 -17.85
C PHE A 94 -3.05 -0.30 -16.57
N ASN A 95 -4.05 0.48 -16.19
CA ASN A 95 -4.04 1.23 -14.94
C ASN A 95 -4.45 0.33 -13.79
N LYS A 96 -3.87 0.59 -12.62
CA LYS A 96 -4.18 -0.11 -11.38
C LYS A 96 -4.86 0.86 -10.42
N PHE A 97 -5.93 0.41 -9.79
CA PHE A 97 -6.58 1.11 -8.70
C PHE A 97 -6.39 0.27 -7.44
N ILE A 98 -5.57 0.78 -6.52
CA ILE A 98 -5.18 0.09 -5.30
C ILE A 98 -5.95 0.74 -4.15
N VAL A 99 -6.64 -0.06 -3.36
CA VAL A 99 -7.41 0.40 -2.21
C VAL A 99 -6.73 -0.11 -0.94
N PHE A 100 -6.42 0.82 -0.04
CA PHE A 100 -5.99 0.50 1.31
C PHE A 100 -7.12 0.84 2.28
N ASP A 101 -7.81 -0.19 2.75
CA ASP A 101 -8.90 -0.04 3.70
C ASP A 101 -8.39 -0.06 5.15
N GLU A 102 -9.12 0.58 6.05
CA GLU A 102 -8.82 0.64 7.48
C GLU A 102 -7.38 1.09 7.79
N ALA A 103 -6.84 2.03 7.00
CA ALA A 103 -5.43 2.40 7.06
C ALA A 103 -4.98 2.87 8.45
N HIS A 104 -5.87 3.44 9.26
CA HIS A 104 -5.58 3.80 10.66
C HIS A 104 -5.09 2.64 11.52
N LYS A 105 -5.41 1.39 11.19
CA LYS A 105 -4.91 0.24 11.95
C LYS A 105 -3.41 0.02 11.80
N TYR A 106 -2.83 0.51 10.72
CA TYR A 106 -1.46 0.17 10.31
C TYR A 106 -0.51 1.38 10.30
N MET A 107 -1.01 2.62 10.26
CA MET A 107 -0.19 3.84 10.09
C MET A 107 0.46 4.38 11.39
N ASP A 108 0.52 3.58 12.45
CA ASP A 108 1.09 3.99 13.75
C ASP A 108 2.62 4.12 13.71
N ASN A 109 3.28 3.34 12.84
CA ASN A 109 4.74 3.31 12.70
C ASN A 109 5.21 4.34 11.65
N LYS A 110 5.89 5.39 12.11
CA LYS A 110 6.36 6.50 11.27
C LYS A 110 7.35 6.08 10.17
N ASP A 111 8.24 5.14 10.45
CA ASP A 111 9.28 4.73 9.49
C ASP A 111 8.66 3.97 8.31
N LEU A 112 7.80 3.00 8.62
CA LEU A 112 7.08 2.23 7.60
C LEU A 112 6.10 3.10 6.82
N THR A 113 5.46 4.06 7.50
CA THR A 113 4.57 5.01 6.85
C THR A 113 5.32 5.94 5.88
N GLY A 114 6.56 6.32 6.21
CA GLY A 114 7.45 7.06 5.28
C GLY A 114 7.72 6.30 3.98
N ASN A 115 7.82 4.97 4.04
CA ASN A 115 7.97 4.13 2.84
C ASN A 115 6.71 4.18 1.95
N ILE A 116 5.52 4.20 2.55
CA ILE A 116 4.25 4.33 1.81
C ILE A 116 4.16 5.69 1.13
N VAL A 117 4.50 6.77 1.84
CA VAL A 117 4.55 8.13 1.27
C VAL A 117 5.50 8.16 0.07
N THR A 118 6.67 7.54 0.20
CA THR A 118 7.65 7.44 -0.88
C THR A 118 7.10 6.65 -2.06
N ALA A 119 6.48 5.50 -1.82
CA ALA A 119 5.86 4.68 -2.86
C ALA A 119 4.73 5.44 -3.59
N ILE A 120 3.86 6.14 -2.86
CA ILE A 120 2.80 6.99 -3.46
C ILE A 120 3.40 8.08 -4.34
N ARG A 121 4.47 8.76 -3.88
CA ARG A 121 5.17 9.78 -4.67
C ARG A 121 5.75 9.19 -5.96
N GLU A 122 6.45 8.07 -5.87
CA GLU A 122 7.01 7.41 -7.05
C GLU A 122 5.94 7.00 -8.06
N MET A 123 4.81 6.50 -7.60
CA MET A 123 3.70 6.11 -8.47
C MET A 123 3.07 7.28 -9.20
N ARG A 124 2.96 8.43 -8.53
CA ARG A 124 2.52 9.68 -9.15
C ARG A 124 3.43 10.10 -10.32
N HIS A 125 4.74 9.86 -10.20
CA HIS A 125 5.70 10.15 -11.29
C HIS A 125 5.68 9.09 -12.39
N LYS A 126 5.56 7.81 -12.03
CA LYS A 126 5.64 6.68 -12.98
C LYS A 126 4.37 6.53 -13.84
N GLY A 127 3.24 7.11 -13.41
CA GLY A 127 1.96 7.06 -14.09
C GLY A 127 1.31 5.67 -14.05
N GLY A 128 -0.02 5.60 -14.12
CA GLY A 128 -0.76 4.33 -14.26
C GLY A 128 -1.11 3.59 -12.97
N VAL A 129 -0.90 4.20 -11.81
CA VAL A 129 -1.41 3.69 -10.52
C VAL A 129 -2.19 4.81 -9.82
N SER A 130 -3.38 4.47 -9.34
CA SER A 130 -4.20 5.31 -8.47
C SER A 130 -4.37 4.59 -7.14
N ILE A 131 -4.23 5.31 -6.04
CA ILE A 131 -4.34 4.76 -4.69
C ILE A 131 -5.50 5.46 -3.99
N MET A 132 -6.35 4.67 -3.36
CA MET A 132 -7.38 5.13 -2.44
C MET A 132 -7.03 4.65 -1.04
N ILE A 133 -7.03 5.55 -0.07
CA ILE A 133 -6.79 5.25 1.34
C ILE A 133 -8.07 5.57 2.09
N ALA A 134 -8.68 4.56 2.69
CA ALA A 134 -9.84 4.70 3.56
C ALA A 134 -9.40 4.61 5.02
N SER A 135 -9.85 5.58 5.82
CA SER A 135 -9.54 5.64 7.24
C SER A 135 -10.71 6.25 8.01
N GLN A 136 -10.93 5.76 9.22
CA GLN A 136 -11.92 6.27 10.16
C GLN A 136 -11.30 7.19 11.23
N ASP A 137 -9.98 7.32 11.25
CA ASP A 137 -9.22 8.18 12.16
C ASP A 137 -8.23 9.04 11.35
N PRO A 138 -8.62 10.23 10.86
CA PRO A 138 -7.75 11.05 10.03
C PRO A 138 -6.40 11.44 10.67
N PRO A 139 -6.31 11.76 11.98
CA PRO A 139 -5.04 12.03 12.66
C PRO A 139 -4.00 10.92 12.60
N SER A 140 -4.41 9.66 12.46
CA SER A 140 -3.49 8.54 12.32
C SER A 140 -2.77 8.55 10.97
N LEU A 141 -3.30 9.27 9.98
CA LEU A 141 -2.68 9.43 8.67
C LEU A 141 -1.69 10.60 8.69
N PRO A 142 -0.48 10.42 8.13
CA PRO A 142 0.45 11.52 7.93
C PRO A 142 -0.15 12.61 7.03
N ASN A 143 0.19 13.86 7.34
CA ASN A 143 -0.22 15.01 6.55
C ASN A 143 0.27 14.90 5.10
N GLU A 144 1.43 14.28 4.88
CA GLU A 144 2.02 14.07 3.56
C GLU A 144 1.12 13.23 2.65
N ILE A 145 0.40 12.25 3.18
CA ILE A 145 -0.55 11.45 2.40
C ILE A 145 -1.75 12.31 1.98
N ILE A 146 -2.26 13.13 2.88
CA ILE A 146 -3.40 14.02 2.63
C ILE A 146 -2.99 15.09 1.59
N GLU A 147 -1.80 15.67 1.71
CA GLU A 147 -1.28 16.66 0.75
C GLU A 147 -1.03 16.08 -0.65
N LEU A 148 -0.62 14.81 -0.73
CA LEU A 148 -0.41 14.13 -2.00
C LEU A 148 -1.73 13.74 -2.70
N SER A 149 -2.84 13.74 -1.96
CA SER A 149 -4.15 13.31 -2.48
C SER A 149 -4.67 14.29 -3.53
N SER A 150 -5.13 13.76 -4.66
CA SER A 150 -5.77 14.56 -5.71
C SER A 150 -7.28 14.75 -5.47
N VAL A 151 -7.86 13.87 -4.66
CA VAL A 151 -9.26 13.84 -4.27
C VAL A 151 -9.33 13.46 -2.80
N VAL A 152 -10.14 14.19 -2.03
CA VAL A 152 -10.45 13.86 -0.63
C VAL A 152 -11.97 13.89 -0.47
N LEU A 153 -12.52 12.78 0.01
CA LEU A 153 -13.94 12.66 0.35
C LEU A 153 -14.07 12.57 1.87
N LEU A 154 -14.74 13.55 2.47
CA LEU A 154 -14.97 13.63 3.91
C LEU A 154 -16.42 13.27 4.21
N HIS A 155 -16.63 12.14 4.87
CA HIS A 155 -17.93 11.76 5.41
C HIS A 155 -18.18 12.38 6.78
N LYS A 156 -19.40 12.18 7.30
CA LYS A 156 -19.82 12.64 8.62
C LYS A 156 -18.82 12.24 9.73
N PHE A 157 -18.37 13.21 10.51
CA PHE A 157 -17.69 12.98 11.78
C PHE A 157 -17.90 14.16 12.74
N ASN A 158 -17.71 13.93 14.03
CA ASN A 158 -18.02 14.93 15.07
C ASN A 158 -16.77 15.58 15.68
N SER A 159 -15.56 15.09 15.39
CA SER A 159 -14.32 15.57 16.01
C SER A 159 -13.79 16.85 15.37
N PRO A 160 -13.73 17.99 16.10
CA PRO A 160 -13.12 19.21 15.59
C PRO A 160 -11.62 19.06 15.31
N GLN A 161 -10.95 18.16 16.04
CA GLN A 161 -9.51 17.91 15.86
C GLN A 161 -9.23 17.21 14.53
N TRP A 162 -10.10 16.30 14.10
CA TRP A 162 -9.99 15.62 12.80
C TRP A 162 -10.11 16.63 11.65
N LEU A 163 -11.08 17.54 11.74
CA LEU A 163 -11.24 18.59 10.72
C LEU A 163 -10.01 19.49 10.66
N LYS A 164 -9.49 19.94 11.82
CA LYS A 164 -8.27 20.76 11.88
C LYS A 164 -7.06 20.06 11.28
N HIS A 165 -6.90 18.75 11.52
CA HIS A 165 -5.82 17.95 10.95
C HIS A 165 -5.90 17.95 9.42
N ILE A 166 -7.07 17.68 8.85
CA ILE A 166 -7.28 17.68 7.40
C ILE A 166 -7.07 19.08 6.80
N GLN A 167 -7.59 20.12 7.44
CA GLN A 167 -7.46 21.52 7.01
C GLN A 167 -6.00 22.01 7.01
N LYS A 168 -5.14 21.43 7.85
CA LYS A 168 -3.70 21.72 7.86
C LYS A 168 -3.04 21.33 6.53
N SER A 169 -3.45 20.20 5.96
CA SER A 169 -2.96 19.71 4.66
C SER A 169 -3.70 20.31 3.46
N ILE A 170 -4.98 20.65 3.61
CA ILE A 170 -5.82 21.17 2.52
C ILE A 170 -6.46 22.49 2.96
N THR A 171 -5.77 23.59 2.68
CA THR A 171 -6.19 24.93 3.11
C THR A 171 -7.49 25.38 2.46
N GLN A 172 -7.86 24.84 1.29
CA GLN A 172 -9.14 25.13 0.63
C GLN A 172 -10.36 24.60 1.40
N LEU A 173 -10.16 23.65 2.33
CA LEU A 173 -11.20 23.15 3.23
C LEU A 173 -11.36 24.00 4.50
N SER A 174 -10.61 25.11 4.64
CA SER A 174 -10.66 26.00 5.80
C SER A 174 -12.03 26.63 6.06
N THR A 175 -12.91 26.67 5.05
CA THR A 175 -14.29 27.17 5.18
C THR A 175 -15.21 26.20 5.89
N LEU A 176 -14.87 24.91 5.95
CA LEU A 176 -15.68 23.91 6.64
C LEU A 176 -15.57 24.06 8.16
N THR A 177 -16.69 23.89 8.84
CA THR A 177 -16.78 23.89 10.30
C THR A 177 -17.15 22.50 10.83
N PRO A 178 -16.88 22.19 12.11
CA PRO A 178 -17.33 20.94 12.71
C PRO A 178 -18.85 20.76 12.69
N ALA A 179 -19.61 21.87 12.68
CA ALA A 179 -21.06 21.85 12.55
C ALA A 179 -21.50 21.34 11.16
N ASP A 180 -20.82 21.78 10.10
CA ASP A 180 -21.08 21.30 8.72
C ASP A 180 -20.84 19.79 8.60
N MET A 181 -19.75 19.30 9.21
CA MET A 181 -19.44 17.86 9.21
C MET A 181 -20.47 17.04 10.00
N SER A 182 -20.98 17.59 11.11
CA SER A 182 -21.96 16.91 11.97
C SER A 182 -23.36 16.90 11.35
N ALA A 183 -23.66 17.88 10.49
CA ALA A 183 -24.93 18.02 9.79
C ALA A 183 -25.14 16.99 8.67
N LEU A 184 -24.06 16.39 8.14
CA LEU A 184 -24.13 15.37 7.09
C LEU A 184 -24.96 14.15 7.52
N ALA A 185 -25.80 13.65 6.62
CA ALA A 185 -26.49 12.38 6.75
C ALA A 185 -25.61 11.18 6.33
N PRO A 186 -25.94 9.94 6.72
CA PRO A 186 -25.26 8.75 6.19
C PRO A 186 -25.30 8.72 4.66
N GLY A 187 -24.13 8.53 4.03
CA GLY A 187 -23.98 8.57 2.57
C GLY A 187 -23.64 9.95 2.00
N GLU A 188 -23.78 11.03 2.77
CA GLU A 188 -23.34 12.37 2.37
C GLU A 188 -21.86 12.60 2.70
N GLY A 189 -21.23 13.53 1.97
CA GLY A 189 -19.85 13.91 2.22
C GLY A 189 -19.42 15.14 1.42
N PHE A 190 -18.37 15.81 1.91
CA PHE A 190 -17.70 16.88 1.19
C PHE A 190 -16.60 16.31 0.30
N LEU A 191 -16.65 16.66 -0.99
CA LEU A 191 -15.64 16.27 -1.97
C LEU A 191 -14.74 17.47 -2.26
N TRP A 192 -13.45 17.31 -2.01
CA TRP A 192 -12.42 18.20 -2.52
C TRP A 192 -11.60 17.50 -3.61
N ALA A 193 -11.22 18.24 -4.65
CA ALA A 193 -10.35 17.73 -5.70
C ALA A 193 -9.43 18.84 -6.24
N THR A 194 -8.14 18.53 -6.44
CA THR A 194 -7.12 19.50 -6.86
C THR A 194 -7.34 20.04 -8.28
N LYS A 195 -7.99 19.24 -9.15
CA LYS A 195 -8.40 19.65 -10.50
C LYS A 195 -9.85 19.20 -10.70
N LEU A 196 -10.78 20.12 -10.48
CA LEU A 196 -12.17 19.94 -10.93
C LEU A 196 -12.23 20.14 -12.45
N LEU A 197 -11.84 19.11 -13.21
CA LEU A 197 -12.24 18.98 -14.61
C LEU A 197 -13.70 18.51 -14.61
N ARG A 198 -14.61 19.50 -14.57
CA ARG A 198 -16.06 19.39 -14.81
C ARG A 198 -16.96 19.04 -13.61
N LYS A 199 -18.11 19.71 -13.60
CA LYS A 199 -19.26 19.57 -12.70
C LYS A 199 -19.75 18.11 -12.68
N VAL A 200 -19.64 17.44 -11.53
CA VAL A 200 -20.24 16.13 -11.30
C VAL A 200 -21.54 16.34 -10.53
N SER A 201 -22.67 16.07 -11.19
CA SER A 201 -23.96 15.92 -10.52
C SER A 201 -24.07 14.47 -10.08
N LEU A 202 -24.08 14.23 -8.77
CA LEU A 202 -24.44 12.91 -8.24
C LEU A 202 -25.94 12.68 -8.51
N PRO A 203 -26.34 11.55 -9.11
CA PRO A 203 -27.74 11.23 -9.27
C PRO A 203 -28.35 10.97 -7.89
N ASN A 204 -29.40 11.70 -7.56
CA ASN A 204 -30.29 11.34 -6.45
C ASN A 204 -30.89 9.97 -6.78
N GLN A 205 -30.69 8.99 -5.90
CA GLN A 205 -31.54 7.80 -5.85
C GLN A 205 -32.91 8.18 -5.27
#